data_AF-A0A9K3HIZ4-F1
#
_entry.id   AF-A0A9K3HIZ4-F1
#
_cell.length_a   1.000
_cell.length_b   1.000
_cell.length_c   1.000
_cell.angle_alpha   90.00
_cell.angle_beta   90.00
_cell.angle_gamma   90.00
#
_symmetry.space_group_name_H-M   'P 1'
#
loop_
_entity.id
_entity.type
_entity.pdbx_description
1 polymer ?
#
loop_
_entity_poly.entity_id
_entity_poly.type
_entity_poly.pdbx_seq_one_letter_code
_entity_poly.pdbx_strand_id
1 'polypeptide(L)'
;MSAVNQNYGEKVLVQFEDFANHNAFELLAKYRTIHLVFIDDIQGTTSVLLAGLVASLKLLGGSLADYTFLFLGAREAGTGIAELIALEISTKTSIPVEEARKKIWLVDSKGLIVSSRKGSLQHLKNKVFVSVIAATVFFQVVIV
;
A
#
# COMPACT_ATOMS: atom_id res chain seq x y z
N MET A 1 -18.99 -18.10 -2.80
CA MET A 1 -18.81 -17.98 -1.33
C MET A 1 -19.79 -18.84 -0.54
N SER A 2 -21.12 -18.70 -0.67
CA SER A 2 -22.08 -19.55 0.08
C SER A 2 -21.82 -21.06 -0.07
N ALA A 3 -21.70 -21.56 -1.31
CA ALA A 3 -21.38 -22.97 -1.57
C ALA A 3 -20.03 -23.40 -1.00
N VAL A 4 -19.02 -22.51 -0.99
CA VAL A 4 -17.70 -22.80 -0.42
C VAL A 4 -17.81 -22.99 1.09
N ASN A 5 -18.52 -22.09 1.78
CA ASN A 5 -18.74 -22.21 3.22
C ASN A 5 -19.59 -23.44 3.57
N GLN A 6 -20.63 -23.71 2.79
CA GLN A 6 -21.51 -24.87 3.00
C GLN A 6 -20.76 -26.20 2.87
N ASN A 7 -19.85 -26.31 1.90
CA ASN A 7 -19.16 -27.57 1.59
C ASN A 7 -17.86 -27.77 2.38
N TYR A 8 -17.19 -26.69 2.78
CA TYR A 8 -15.84 -26.76 3.38
C TYR A 8 -15.74 -26.09 4.76
N GLY A 9 -16.79 -25.43 5.23
CA GLY A 9 -16.88 -24.77 6.54
C GLY A 9 -16.15 -23.42 6.61
N GLU A 10 -16.34 -22.70 7.72
CA GLU A 10 -15.91 -21.30 7.88
C GLU A 10 -14.39 -21.13 7.91
N LYS A 11 -13.64 -22.20 8.21
CA LYS A 11 -12.18 -22.18 8.34
C LYS A 11 -11.46 -22.37 7.00
N VAL A 12 -12.18 -22.62 5.92
CA VAL A 12 -11.56 -22.76 4.60
C VAL A 12 -10.93 -21.44 4.16
N LEU A 13 -9.65 -21.46 3.80
CA LEU A 13 -8.97 -20.32 3.20
C LEU A 13 -9.40 -20.19 1.74
N VAL A 14 -9.83 -19.00 1.35
CA VAL A 14 -10.10 -18.65 -0.04
C VAL A 14 -9.11 -17.57 -0.47
N GLN A 15 -8.14 -17.95 -1.30
CA GLN A 15 -7.24 -17.03 -1.96
C GLN A 15 -7.87 -16.55 -3.27
N PHE A 16 -8.03 -15.24 -3.42
CA PHE A 16 -8.37 -14.62 -4.70
C PHE A 16 -7.09 -14.21 -5.44
N GLU A 17 -7.08 -14.43 -6.75
CA GLU A 17 -5.92 -14.24 -7.62
C GLU A 17 -6.38 -13.60 -8.95
N ASP A 18 -5.54 -12.74 -9.54
CA ASP A 18 -5.67 -12.23 -10.91
C ASP A 18 -6.99 -11.50 -11.20
N PHE A 19 -7.60 -10.89 -10.18
CA PHE A 19 -8.77 -10.05 -10.35
C PHE A 19 -8.37 -8.66 -10.84
N ALA A 20 -9.11 -8.13 -11.82
CA ALA A 20 -9.02 -6.72 -12.18
C ALA A 20 -9.21 -5.85 -10.93
N ASN A 21 -8.38 -4.81 -10.79
CA ASN A 21 -8.21 -4.10 -9.52
C ASN A 21 -9.50 -3.71 -8.81
N HIS A 22 -10.47 -3.11 -9.52
CA HIS A 22 -11.75 -2.71 -8.92
C HIS A 22 -12.45 -3.90 -8.24
N ASN A 23 -12.48 -5.06 -8.89
CA ASN A 23 -13.06 -6.29 -8.34
C ASN A 23 -12.25 -6.82 -7.16
N ALA A 24 -10.91 -6.79 -7.23
CA ALA A 24 -10.07 -7.26 -6.13
C ALA A 24 -10.37 -6.50 -4.82
N PHE A 25 -10.47 -5.18 -4.87
CA PHE A 25 -10.81 -4.37 -3.68
C PHE A 25 -12.24 -4.59 -3.20
N GLU A 26 -13.20 -4.70 -4.12
CA GLU A 26 -14.59 -4.98 -3.76
C GLU A 26 -14.75 -6.36 -3.10
N LEU A 27 -14.10 -7.39 -3.65
CA LEU A 27 -14.10 -8.74 -3.10
C LEU A 27 -13.48 -8.77 -1.70
N LEU A 28 -12.31 -8.13 -1.54
CA LEU A 28 -11.64 -8.04 -0.24
C LEU A 28 -12.54 -7.33 0.77
N ALA A 29 -13.08 -6.16 0.43
CA ALA A 29 -13.95 -5.39 1.33
C ALA A 29 -15.22 -6.16 1.72
N LYS A 30 -15.80 -6.89 0.77
CA LYS A 30 -17.04 -7.65 0.96
C LYS A 30 -16.86 -8.90 1.82
N TYR A 31 -15.75 -9.62 1.65
CA TYR A 31 -15.60 -10.95 2.25
C TYR A 31 -14.64 -11.02 3.45
N ARG A 32 -13.73 -10.07 3.65
CA ARG A 32 -12.70 -10.12 4.73
C ARG A 32 -13.23 -10.22 6.15
N THR A 33 -14.46 -9.79 6.42
CA THR A 33 -15.07 -9.81 7.75
C THR A 33 -15.93 -11.04 8.01
N ILE A 34 -16.23 -11.82 6.97
CA ILE A 34 -17.20 -12.93 7.02
C ILE A 34 -16.64 -14.25 6.48
N HIS A 35 -15.49 -14.25 5.84
CA HIS A 35 -14.78 -15.44 5.35
C HIS A 35 -13.27 -15.27 5.60
N LEU A 36 -12.56 -16.38 5.78
CA LEU A 36 -11.10 -16.38 5.77
C LEU A 36 -10.61 -16.21 4.32
N VAL A 37 -10.38 -14.96 3.92
CA VAL A 37 -9.95 -14.60 2.57
C VAL A 37 -8.59 -13.92 2.57
N PHE A 38 -7.87 -14.13 1.47
CA PHE A 38 -6.58 -13.52 1.19
C PHE A 38 -6.52 -13.15 -0.29
N ILE A 39 -5.90 -12.02 -0.63
CA ILE A 39 -5.64 -11.64 -2.03
C ILE A 39 -4.13 -11.47 -2.21
N ASP A 40 -3.50 -12.34 -2.99
CA ASP A 40 -2.03 -12.37 -3.10
C ASP A 40 -1.48 -11.11 -3.79
N ASP A 41 -2.12 -10.69 -4.87
CA ASP A 41 -1.78 -9.48 -5.63
C ASP A 41 -1.73 -8.19 -4.77
N ILE A 42 -2.46 -8.18 -3.65
CA ILE A 42 -2.51 -7.03 -2.73
C ILE A 42 -1.69 -7.34 -1.47
N GLN A 43 -2.09 -8.37 -0.73
CA GLN A 43 -1.54 -8.65 0.60
C GLN A 43 -0.22 -9.42 0.52
N GLY A 44 -0.10 -10.39 -0.39
CA GLY A 44 1.12 -11.17 -0.58
C GLY A 44 2.26 -10.34 -1.16
N THR A 45 1.99 -9.63 -2.25
CA THR A 45 2.94 -8.69 -2.86
C THR A 45 3.43 -7.64 -1.87
N THR A 46 2.53 -7.13 -1.02
CA THR A 46 2.96 -6.16 0.00
C THR A 46 3.82 -6.82 1.09
N SER A 47 3.45 -8.02 1.52
CA SER A 47 4.18 -8.75 2.57
C SER A 47 5.61 -9.04 2.17
N VAL A 48 5.84 -9.55 0.95
CA VAL A 48 7.19 -9.88 0.47
C VAL A 48 8.08 -8.64 0.34
N LEU A 49 7.51 -7.50 -0.09
CA LEU A 49 8.27 -6.26 -0.18
C LEU A 49 8.67 -5.74 1.20
N LEU A 50 7.74 -5.72 2.16
CA LEU A 50 8.06 -5.32 3.54
C LEU A 50 9.12 -6.25 4.14
N ALA A 51 9.05 -7.56 3.89
CA ALA A 51 10.08 -8.50 4.31
C ALA A 51 11.45 -8.17 3.71
N GLY A 52 11.51 -7.79 2.43
CA GLY A 52 12.74 -7.33 1.77
C GLY A 52 13.32 -6.07 2.41
N LEU A 53 12.48 -5.08 2.72
CA LEU A 53 12.90 -3.86 3.42
C LEU A 53 13.45 -4.19 4.82
N VAL A 54 12.72 -4.95 5.62
CA VAL A 54 13.15 -5.35 6.96
C VAL A 54 14.45 -6.18 6.92
N ALA A 55 14.61 -7.05 5.92
CA ALA A 55 15.84 -7.79 5.72
C ALA A 55 17.02 -6.85 5.38
N SER A 56 16.80 -5.84 4.53
CA SER A 56 17.84 -4.87 4.16
C SER A 56 18.30 -4.00 5.33
N LEU A 57 17.43 -3.71 6.30
CA LEU A 57 17.78 -2.99 7.54
C LEU A 57 18.83 -3.74 8.37
N LYS A 58 18.92 -5.07 8.28
CA LYS A 58 19.98 -5.84 8.97
C LYS A 58 21.38 -5.50 8.44
N LEU A 59 21.48 -5.06 7.20
CA LEU A 59 22.75 -4.68 6.55
C LEU A 59 23.01 -3.18 6.68
N LEU A 60 21.98 -2.35 6.51
CA LEU A 60 22.10 -0.89 6.53
C LEU A 60 22.09 -0.30 7.95
N GLY A 61 21.52 -1.02 8.92
CA GLY A 61 21.22 -0.50 10.23
C GLY A 61 20.02 0.45 10.24
N GLY A 62 19.60 0.84 11.45
CA GLY A 62 18.46 1.72 11.67
C GLY A 62 17.10 1.02 11.56
N SER A 63 16.08 1.84 11.32
CA SER A 63 14.66 1.47 11.27
C SER A 63 14.01 2.03 10.00
N LEU A 64 12.83 1.55 9.63
CA LEU A 64 12.08 2.11 8.50
C LEU A 64 11.80 3.61 8.68
N ALA A 65 11.70 4.09 9.92
CA ALA A 65 11.45 5.49 10.22
C ALA A 65 12.62 6.41 9.83
N ASP A 66 13.82 5.87 9.64
CA ASP A 66 15.01 6.64 9.28
C ASP A 66 15.08 6.96 7.78
N TYR A 67 14.22 6.32 6.97
CA TYR A 67 14.24 6.44 5.52
C TYR A 67 13.03 7.21 4.97
N THR A 68 13.20 7.72 3.75
CA THR A 68 12.14 8.32 2.93
C THR A 68 11.94 7.43 1.71
N PHE A 69 10.70 7.09 1.41
CA PHE A 69 10.33 6.11 0.38
C PHE A 69 9.71 6.81 -0.82
N LEU A 70 10.15 6.44 -2.03
CA LEU A 70 9.58 6.91 -3.28
C LEU A 70 9.11 5.72 -4.13
N PHE A 71 7.83 5.71 -4.47
CA PHE A 71 7.20 4.69 -5.31
C PHE A 71 6.98 5.20 -6.72
N LEU A 72 7.51 4.47 -7.71
CA LEU A 72 7.10 4.63 -9.10
C LEU A 72 5.93 3.68 -9.38
N GLY A 73 4.75 4.27 -9.52
CA GLY A 73 3.49 3.54 -9.61
C GLY A 73 2.64 3.76 -8.37
N ALA A 74 1.57 4.55 -8.51
CA ALA A 74 0.61 4.81 -7.45
C ALA A 74 -0.70 4.04 -7.66
N ARG A 75 -0.61 2.86 -8.27
CA ARG A 75 -1.72 1.92 -8.36
C ARG A 75 -1.85 1.17 -7.03
N GLU A 76 -2.75 0.24 -7.01
CA GLU A 76 -3.24 -0.50 -5.87
C GLU A 76 -2.11 -1.15 -5.06
N ALA A 77 -1.21 -1.88 -5.72
CA ALA A 77 -0.02 -2.44 -5.09
C ALA A 77 0.84 -1.35 -4.45
N GLY A 78 1.22 -0.31 -5.20
CA GLY A 78 2.04 0.80 -4.71
C GLY A 78 1.42 1.51 -3.51
N THR A 79 0.11 1.77 -3.52
CA THR A 79 -0.60 2.38 -2.39
C THR A 79 -0.74 1.45 -1.19
N GLY A 80 -0.96 0.15 -1.42
CA GLY A 80 -1.05 -0.86 -0.35
C GLY A 80 0.29 -1.05 0.36
N ILE A 81 1.37 -1.10 -0.42
CA ILE A 81 2.74 -1.16 0.10
C ILE A 81 3.08 0.08 0.92
N ALA A 82 2.84 1.26 0.37
CA ALA A 82 3.08 2.52 1.04
C ALA A 82 2.33 2.59 2.39
N GLU A 83 1.08 2.12 2.43
CA GLU A 83 0.28 2.12 3.67
C GLU A 83 0.83 1.13 4.71
N LEU A 84 1.27 -0.07 4.29
CA LEU A 84 1.85 -1.02 5.23
C LEU A 84 3.20 -0.55 5.80
N ILE A 85 4.02 0.15 5.01
CA ILE A 85 5.23 0.81 5.51
C ILE A 85 4.87 1.89 6.54
N ALA A 86 3.88 2.74 6.23
CA ALA A 86 3.44 3.77 7.17
C ALA A 86 2.92 3.18 8.48
N LEU A 87 2.16 2.09 8.40
CA LEU A 87 1.61 1.37 9.56
C LEU A 87 2.72 0.74 10.40
N GLU A 88 3.72 0.12 9.78
CA GLU A 88 4.87 -0.46 10.48
C GLU A 88 5.68 0.64 11.19
N ILE A 89 5.98 1.76 10.50
CA ILE A 89 6.64 2.93 11.11
C ILE A 89 5.84 3.44 12.31
N SER A 90 4.54 3.65 12.13
CA SER A 90 3.63 4.12 13.17
C SER A 90 3.63 3.18 14.38
N THR A 91 3.57 1.87 14.14
CA THR A 91 3.55 0.84 15.18
C THR A 91 4.87 0.77 15.96
N LYS A 92 6.01 0.92 15.28
CA LYS A 92 7.34 0.85 15.90
C LYS A 92 7.76 2.13 16.63
N THR A 93 7.23 3.27 16.22
CA THR A 93 7.62 4.59 16.76
C THR A 93 6.53 5.25 17.60
N SER A 94 5.33 4.66 17.67
CA SER A 94 4.15 5.20 18.35
C SER A 94 3.68 6.57 17.85
N ILE A 95 4.09 6.98 16.64
CA ILE A 95 3.57 8.19 15.99
C ILE A 95 2.26 7.88 15.24
N PRO A 96 1.37 8.85 15.03
CA PRO A 96 0.20 8.65 14.16
C PRO A 96 0.60 8.24 12.74
N VAL A 97 -0.16 7.33 12.12
CA VAL A 97 0.10 6.86 10.73
C VAL A 97 0.16 8.02 9.72
N GLU A 98 -0.58 9.10 9.96
CA GLU A 98 -0.55 10.32 9.15
C GLU A 98 0.81 11.00 9.15
N GLU A 99 1.53 10.96 10.28
CA GLU A 99 2.90 11.47 10.37
C GLU A 99 3.88 10.54 9.64
N ALA A 100 3.69 9.22 9.73
CA ALA A 100 4.50 8.25 9.01
C ALA A 100 4.36 8.39 7.48
N ARG A 101 3.16 8.67 6.98
CA ARG A 101 2.88 8.89 5.55
C ARG A 101 3.67 10.05 4.95
N LYS A 102 4.10 11.04 5.74
CA LYS A 102 4.92 12.16 5.26
C LYS A 102 6.30 11.73 4.74
N LYS A 103 6.76 10.53 5.11
CA LYS A 103 8.01 9.93 4.60
C LYS A 103 7.81 9.16 3.28
N ILE A 104 6.60 9.12 2.73
CA ILE A 104 6.27 8.26 1.60
C ILE A 104 5.68 9.08 0.45
N TRP A 105 6.26 8.88 -0.73
CA TRP A 105 5.96 9.63 -1.94
C TRP A 105 5.58 8.66 -3.06
N LEU A 106 4.57 9.00 -3.87
CA LEU A 106 4.16 8.18 -5.01
C LEU A 106 4.10 9.00 -6.29
N VAL A 107 4.57 8.40 -7.37
CA VAL A 107 4.52 8.94 -8.72
C VAL A 107 3.60 8.05 -9.56
N ASP A 108 2.67 8.65 -10.30
CA ASP A 108 1.88 7.95 -11.31
C ASP A 108 2.22 8.42 -12.72
N SER A 109 1.48 7.94 -13.73
CA SER A 109 1.70 8.31 -15.13
C SER A 109 1.57 9.82 -15.42
N LYS A 110 1.03 10.60 -14.48
CA LYS A 110 0.89 12.05 -14.57
C LYS A 110 1.84 12.80 -13.62
N GLY A 111 2.83 12.12 -13.02
CA GLY A 111 3.85 12.71 -12.14
C GLY A 111 3.60 12.46 -10.65
N LEU A 112 4.24 13.27 -9.80
CA LEU A 112 4.18 13.13 -8.34
C LEU A 112 2.76 13.40 -7.80
N ILE A 113 2.30 12.59 -6.83
CA ILE A 113 1.01 12.78 -6.16
C ILE A 113 1.13 13.87 -5.10
N VAL A 114 0.38 14.96 -5.30
CA VAL A 114 0.50 16.20 -4.54
C VAL A 114 -0.85 16.89 -4.34
N SER A 115 -0.90 17.84 -3.40
CA SER A 115 -2.12 18.52 -2.97
C SER A 115 -2.86 19.23 -4.09
N SER A 116 -2.14 19.84 -5.03
CA SER A 116 -2.72 20.51 -6.19
C SER A 116 -3.45 19.57 -7.15
N ARG A 117 -3.21 18.25 -7.06
CA ARG A 117 -3.81 17.24 -7.93
C ARG A 117 -5.02 16.54 -7.32
N LYS A 118 -5.38 16.79 -6.06
CA LYS A 118 -6.44 16.07 -5.30
C LYS A 118 -7.75 15.87 -6.08
N GLY A 119 -8.25 16.90 -6.75
CA GLY A 119 -9.51 16.82 -7.51
C GLY A 119 -9.52 15.82 -8.68
N SER A 120 -8.33 15.37 -9.12
CA SER A 120 -8.17 14.44 -10.25
C SER A 120 -7.71 13.03 -9.85
N LEU A 121 -7.49 12.80 -8.55
CA LEU A 121 -6.97 11.54 -8.04
C LEU A 121 -8.11 10.57 -7.71
N GLN A 122 -7.84 9.28 -7.90
CA GLN A 122 -8.73 8.22 -7.41
C GLN A 122 -8.80 8.24 -5.87
N HIS A 123 -9.94 7.79 -5.32
CA HIS A 123 -10.25 7.89 -3.87
C HIS A 123 -9.16 7.39 -2.94
N LEU A 124 -8.51 6.26 -3.27
CA LEU A 124 -7.42 5.68 -2.48
C LEU A 124 -6.17 6.57 -2.45
N LYS A 125 -5.83 7.25 -3.55
CA LYS A 125 -4.71 8.20 -3.61
C LYS A 125 -4.98 9.45 -2.77
N ASN A 126 -6.24 9.91 -2.78
CA ASN A 126 -6.67 11.12 -2.08
C ASN A 126 -6.63 11.04 -0.56
N LYS A 127 -6.83 9.84 0.00
CA LYS A 127 -6.88 9.65 1.46
C LYS A 127 -5.52 9.49 2.11
N VAL A 128 -4.50 9.06 1.36
CA VAL A 128 -3.35 8.39 1.99
C VAL A 128 -2.03 9.14 1.75
N PHE A 129 -1.80 9.72 0.58
CA PHE A 129 -0.48 10.31 0.28
C PHE A 129 -0.65 11.61 -0.47
N VAL A 130 -0.62 12.72 0.27
CA VAL A 130 -0.75 14.03 -0.32
C VAL A 130 0.27 14.97 0.29
N SER A 131 1.32 15.28 -0.48
CA SER A 131 2.36 16.24 -0.09
C SER A 131 2.14 17.60 -0.75
N VAL A 132 2.93 18.60 -0.37
CA VAL A 132 2.82 20.00 -0.82
C VAL A 132 3.72 20.31 -2.03
N ILE A 133 4.71 19.46 -2.35
CA ILE A 133 5.74 19.75 -3.35
C ILE A 133 5.38 19.11 -4.68
N ALA A 134 5.13 19.92 -5.72
CA ALA A 134 4.88 19.46 -7.09
C ALA A 134 6.18 19.12 -7.83
N ALA A 135 6.23 17.94 -8.45
CA ALA A 135 7.31 17.53 -9.35
C ALA A 135 6.74 16.73 -10.54
N THR A 136 7.27 16.99 -11.73
CA THR A 136 6.64 16.58 -13.00
C THR A 136 7.20 15.26 -13.54
N VAL A 137 8.43 14.89 -13.16
CA VAL A 137 9.14 13.71 -13.69
C VAL A 137 9.85 12.95 -12.57
N PHE A 138 9.86 11.61 -12.59
CA PHE A 138 10.48 10.78 -11.55
C PHE A 138 11.92 11.20 -11.24
N PHE A 139 12.71 11.51 -12.27
CA PHE A 139 14.09 11.97 -12.12
C PHE A 139 14.21 13.30 -11.35
N GLN A 140 13.23 14.20 -11.50
CA GLN A 140 13.18 15.44 -10.71
C GLN A 140 12.80 15.18 -9.25
N VAL A 141 12.14 14.06 -8.94
CA VAL A 141 11.80 13.69 -7.55
C VAL A 141 12.99 13.06 -6.84
N VAL A 142 13.88 12.37 -7.57
CA VAL A 142 15.06 11.69 -6.98
C VAL A 142 16.19 12.67 -6.63
N ILE A 143 16.23 13.85 -7.26
CA ILE A 143 17.33 14.84 -7.14
C ILE A 143 17.02 15.94 -6.10
N VAL A 144 15.79 16.00 -5.58
CA VAL A 144 15.34 17.00 -4.59
C VAL A 144 15.21 16.35 -3.23
#